data_AF-A0A6G4XV59-F1
#
_entry.id   AF-A0A6G4XV59-F1
#
_cell.length_a   1.000
_cell.length_b   1.000
_cell.length_c   1.000
_cell.angle_alpha   90.00
_cell.angle_beta   90.00
_cell.angle_gamma   90.00
#
_symmetry.space_group_name_H-M   'P 1'
#
loop_
_entity.id
_entity.type
_entity.pdbx_description
1 polymer ?
#
loop_
_entity_poly.entity_id
_entity_poly.type
_entity_poly.pdbx_seq_one_letter_code
_entity_poly.pdbx_strand_id
1 'polypeptide(L)'
;MNGHDLVRSVRAVGMVGAAQSLRTVRAAWRRQRADSAGLPRRGAEKARVPGPVTGVEPGPGGGVVRFARSELRVCVTGGGAVFWGWDGTGPEPSYALSGPRPEPDPRAFLEPDKDGGWRVVSERVMVVVSRHGTVEVRTPGGVVLRRDLPPRWWEPAGGGGARWVQ
;
A
#
# COMPACT_ATOMS: atom_id res chain seq x y z
N MET A 1 29.62 -7.10 64.67
CA MET A 1 28.30 -6.45 64.75
C MET A 1 28.15 -5.51 63.56
N ASN A 2 27.11 -5.49 62.73
CA ASN A 2 25.92 -6.33 62.60
C ASN A 2 25.38 -6.21 61.15
N GLY A 3 25.16 -7.34 60.48
CA GLY A 3 24.52 -7.44 59.15
C GLY A 3 22.99 -7.32 59.19
N HIS A 4 22.45 -6.47 60.08
CA HIS A 4 21.00 -6.38 60.32
C HIS A 4 20.33 -5.12 59.75
N ASP A 5 21.07 -4.18 59.16
CA ASP A 5 20.49 -2.92 58.64
C ASP A 5 20.11 -2.94 57.16
N LEU A 6 20.46 -3.98 56.40
CA LEU A 6 20.12 -4.04 54.96
C LEU A 6 18.72 -4.61 54.68
N VAL A 7 18.05 -5.17 55.68
CA VAL A 7 16.80 -5.94 55.48
C VAL A 7 15.55 -5.06 55.62
N ARG A 8 15.67 -3.80 56.08
CA ARG A 8 14.49 -2.94 56.31
C ARG A 8 14.15 -1.95 55.18
N SER A 9 15.05 -1.75 54.21
CA SER A 9 14.85 -0.77 53.13
C SER A 9 14.18 -1.33 51.87
N VAL A 10 14.02 -2.66 51.74
CA VAL A 10 13.39 -3.28 50.55
C VAL A 10 11.87 -3.46 50.69
N ARG A 11 11.33 -3.48 51.91
CA ARG A 11 9.88 -3.73 52.13
C ARG A 11 8.97 -2.50 51.97
N ALA A 12 9.50 -1.28 51.97
CA ALA A 12 8.68 -0.07 51.92
C ALA A 12 8.38 0.44 50.49
N VAL A 13 9.24 0.12 49.51
CA VAL A 13 9.06 0.59 48.12
C VAL A 13 8.08 -0.28 47.32
N GLY A 14 7.82 -1.52 47.78
CA GLY A 14 6.96 -2.47 47.08
C GLY A 14 5.45 -2.19 47.13
N MET A 15 4.94 -1.52 48.16
CA MET A 15 3.48 -1.34 48.32
C MET A 15 2.94 0.00 47.78
N VAL A 16 3.75 1.07 47.80
CA VAL A 16 3.32 2.37 47.24
C VAL A 16 3.33 2.34 45.71
N GLY A 17 4.28 1.62 45.11
CA GLY A 17 4.37 1.41 43.67
C GLY A 17 3.27 0.50 43.09
N ALA A 18 2.79 -0.49 43.87
CA ALA A 18 1.76 -1.43 43.41
C ALA A 18 0.37 -0.78 43.26
N ALA A 19 -0.04 0.08 44.22
CA ALA A 19 -1.31 0.79 44.12
C ALA A 19 -1.29 1.89 43.04
N GLN A 20 -0.12 2.49 42.77
CA GLN A 20 0.04 3.43 41.66
C GLN A 20 0.10 2.72 40.30
N SER A 21 0.79 1.58 40.20
CA SER A 21 0.85 0.76 38.99
C SER A 21 -0.51 0.14 38.64
N LEU A 22 -1.28 -0.32 39.63
CA LEU A 22 -2.65 -0.79 39.39
C LEU A 22 -3.56 0.34 38.90
N ARG A 23 -3.37 1.57 39.40
CA ARG A 23 -4.14 2.74 38.95
C ARG A 23 -3.75 3.15 37.53
N THR A 24 -2.48 3.09 37.15
CA THR A 24 -2.04 3.38 35.78
C THR A 24 -2.49 2.30 34.81
N VAL A 25 -2.40 1.02 35.17
CA VAL A 25 -2.93 -0.10 34.37
C VAL A 25 -4.44 0.03 34.20
N ARG A 26 -5.18 0.32 35.27
CA ARG A 26 -6.64 0.50 35.21
C ARG A 26 -7.03 1.75 34.41
N ALA A 27 -6.26 2.82 34.48
CA ALA A 27 -6.47 4.02 33.67
C ALA A 27 -6.18 3.76 32.18
N ALA A 28 -5.09 3.07 31.86
CA ALA A 28 -4.76 2.66 30.50
C ALA A 28 -5.83 1.73 29.93
N TRP A 29 -6.31 0.78 30.72
CA TRP A 29 -7.37 -0.14 30.30
C TRP A 29 -8.72 0.54 30.09
N ARG A 30 -9.08 1.51 30.95
CA ARG A 30 -10.28 2.34 30.74
C ARG A 30 -10.16 3.22 29.50
N ARG A 31 -8.98 3.81 29.27
CA ARG A 31 -8.70 4.63 28.08
C ARG A 31 -8.79 3.78 26.82
N GLN A 32 -8.13 2.62 26.80
CA GLN A 32 -8.22 1.66 25.71
C GLN A 32 -9.67 1.20 25.45
N ARG A 33 -10.47 0.96 26.50
CA ARG A 33 -11.89 0.64 26.36
C ARG A 33 -12.70 1.79 25.77
N ALA A 34 -12.50 3.02 26.26
CA ALA A 34 -13.18 4.21 25.74
C ALA A 34 -12.83 4.48 24.27
N ASP A 35 -11.54 4.37 23.93
CA ASP A 35 -11.04 4.51 22.57
C ASP A 35 -11.59 3.41 21.65
N SER A 36 -11.76 2.18 22.17
CA SER A 36 -12.35 1.08 21.41
C SER A 36 -13.87 1.15 21.26
N ALA A 37 -14.57 1.80 22.18
CA ALA A 37 -16.03 1.87 22.18
C ALA A 37 -16.58 2.79 21.07
N GLY A 38 -15.79 3.78 20.65
CA GLY A 38 -16.13 4.65 19.52
C GLY A 38 -15.67 4.13 18.16
N LEU A 39 -14.89 3.04 18.13
CA LEU A 39 -14.41 2.46 16.88
C LEU A 39 -15.39 1.39 16.38
N PRO A 40 -15.73 1.38 15.07
CA PRO A 40 -16.54 0.31 14.51
C PRO A 40 -15.89 -1.05 14.79
N ARG A 41 -16.71 -2.05 15.18
CA ARG A 41 -16.23 -3.40 15.50
C ARG A 41 -15.41 -3.94 14.32
N ARG A 42 -14.16 -4.34 14.60
CA ARG A 42 -13.30 -5.05 13.64
C ARG A 42 -13.96 -6.38 13.27
N GLY A 43 -14.64 -6.42 12.13
CA GLY A 43 -15.19 -7.65 11.56
C GLY A 43 -14.09 -8.50 10.92
N ALA A 44 -14.46 -9.65 10.35
CA ALA A 44 -13.54 -10.41 9.51
C ALA A 44 -13.06 -9.52 8.35
N GLU A 45 -11.76 -9.24 8.30
CA GLU A 45 -11.14 -8.46 7.23
C GLU A 45 -10.66 -9.43 6.14
N LYS A 46 -11.04 -9.20 4.88
CA LYS A 46 -10.55 -9.98 3.74
C LYS A 46 -9.48 -9.18 3.00
N ALA A 47 -8.30 -9.78 2.85
CA ALA A 47 -7.28 -9.26 1.94
C ALA A 47 -7.82 -9.34 0.52
N ARG A 48 -8.11 -8.19 -0.08
CA ARG A 48 -8.42 -8.09 -1.51
C ARG A 48 -7.15 -7.83 -2.30
N VAL A 49 -7.14 -8.42 -3.48
CA VAL A 49 -6.18 -8.21 -4.56
C VAL A 49 -6.99 -7.89 -5.83
N PRO A 50 -6.38 -7.26 -6.85
CA PRO A 50 -7.03 -6.91 -8.12
C PRO A 50 -7.85 -8.03 -8.76
N GLY A 51 -7.36 -9.28 -8.67
CA GLY A 51 -7.91 -10.41 -9.39
C GLY A 51 -7.29 -10.57 -10.79
N PRO A 52 -7.84 -11.42 -11.66
CA PRO A 52 -7.37 -11.56 -13.04
C PRO A 52 -7.74 -10.34 -13.89
N VAL A 53 -6.96 -10.08 -14.95
CA VAL A 53 -7.31 -9.11 -15.99
C VAL A 53 -8.62 -9.51 -16.67
N THR A 54 -9.50 -8.53 -16.87
CA THR A 54 -10.81 -8.67 -17.53
C THR A 54 -10.92 -7.88 -18.82
N GLY A 55 -10.08 -6.86 -19.02
CA GLY A 55 -10.08 -6.06 -20.24
C GLY A 55 -8.94 -5.04 -20.25
N VAL A 56 -8.66 -4.50 -21.42
CA VAL A 56 -7.60 -3.51 -21.62
C VAL A 56 -8.05 -2.42 -22.58
N GLU A 57 -7.72 -1.18 -22.24
CA GLU A 57 -7.91 0.00 -23.08
C GLU A 57 -6.56 0.64 -23.38
N PRO A 58 -5.99 0.39 -24.57
CA PRO A 58 -4.76 1.04 -25.01
C PRO A 58 -4.97 2.53 -25.28
N GLY A 59 -3.93 3.32 -25.04
CA GLY A 59 -3.86 4.74 -25.38
C GLY A 59 -2.41 5.21 -25.51
N PRO A 60 -2.17 6.49 -25.85
CA PRO A 60 -0.82 7.03 -25.94
C PRO A 60 -0.05 6.85 -24.64
N GLY A 61 1.21 6.41 -24.75
CA GLY A 61 2.09 6.12 -23.63
C GLY A 61 1.73 4.86 -22.83
N GLY A 62 0.64 4.15 -23.13
CA GLY A 62 0.20 3.02 -22.33
C GLY A 62 -1.31 2.76 -22.40
N GLY A 63 -2.01 2.89 -21.28
CA GLY A 63 -3.44 2.60 -21.22
C GLY A 63 -3.97 2.23 -19.84
N VAL A 64 -5.13 1.59 -19.82
CA VAL A 64 -5.80 1.08 -18.62
C VAL A 64 -5.89 -0.44 -18.71
N VAL A 65 -5.39 -1.15 -17.70
CA VAL A 65 -5.59 -2.58 -17.50
C VAL A 65 -6.68 -2.76 -16.45
N ARG A 66 -7.82 -3.34 -16.85
CA ARG A 66 -8.91 -3.66 -15.94
C ARG A 66 -8.74 -5.06 -15.38
N PHE A 67 -8.85 -5.16 -14.07
CA PHE A 67 -8.91 -6.40 -13.34
C PHE A 67 -10.34 -6.62 -12.84
N ALA A 68 -10.62 -7.81 -12.33
CA ALA A 68 -11.95 -8.17 -11.83
C ALA A 68 -12.47 -7.23 -10.71
N ARG A 69 -11.58 -6.52 -10.00
CA ARG A 69 -11.94 -5.73 -8.82
C ARG A 69 -11.28 -4.35 -8.74
N SER A 70 -10.44 -4.02 -9.71
CA SER A 70 -9.68 -2.78 -9.72
C SER A 70 -9.23 -2.44 -11.13
N GLU A 71 -8.73 -1.24 -11.34
CA GLU A 71 -8.10 -0.83 -12.59
C GLU A 71 -6.70 -0.26 -12.34
N LEU A 72 -5.79 -0.54 -13.26
CA LEU A 72 -4.44 0.04 -13.27
C LEU A 72 -4.31 0.93 -14.49
N ARG A 73 -4.08 2.22 -14.26
CA ARG A 73 -3.66 3.15 -15.30
C ARG A 73 -2.14 3.15 -15.36
N VAL A 74 -1.58 3.00 -16.55
CA VAL A 74 -0.14 3.12 -16.81
C VAL A 74 0.09 4.07 -17.97
N CYS A 75 1.06 4.96 -17.85
CA CYS A 75 1.48 5.78 -18.97
C CYS A 75 2.95 6.22 -18.84
N VAL A 76 3.69 6.00 -19.92
CA VAL A 76 5.09 6.32 -20.14
C VAL A 76 5.15 7.61 -20.96
N THR A 77 5.98 8.56 -20.54
CA THR A 77 6.22 9.82 -21.26
C THR A 77 7.37 9.68 -22.25
N GLY A 78 7.49 10.57 -23.23
CA GLY A 78 8.59 10.53 -24.21
C GLY A 78 9.99 10.64 -23.58
N GLY A 79 10.09 11.23 -22.38
CA GLY A 79 11.32 11.29 -21.59
C GLY A 79 11.66 9.98 -20.86
N GLY A 80 10.79 8.98 -20.88
CA GLY A 80 10.97 7.71 -20.16
C GLY A 80 10.46 7.73 -18.71
N ALA A 81 9.76 8.78 -18.29
CA ALA A 81 9.12 8.79 -16.97
C ALA A 81 7.87 7.90 -17.00
N VAL A 82 7.68 7.10 -15.96
CA VAL A 82 6.53 6.19 -15.85
C VAL A 82 5.61 6.67 -14.72
N PHE A 83 4.34 6.86 -15.05
CA PHE A 83 3.28 7.09 -14.08
C PHE A 83 2.33 5.90 -14.09
N TRP A 84 2.01 5.38 -12.91
CA TRP A 84 0.91 4.42 -12.76
C TRP A 84 0.11 4.71 -11.50
N GLY A 85 -1.15 4.29 -11.51
CA GLY A 85 -2.04 4.45 -10.38
C GLY A 85 -3.19 3.45 -10.45
N TRP A 86 -3.68 3.09 -9.28
CA TRP A 86 -4.80 2.17 -9.13
C TRP A 86 -6.10 2.96 -8.97
N ASP A 87 -7.20 2.40 -9.49
CA ASP A 87 -8.57 2.84 -9.24
C ASP A 87 -8.79 4.33 -9.50
N GLY A 88 -8.51 4.77 -10.73
CA GLY A 88 -8.69 6.15 -11.17
C GLY A 88 -7.63 7.15 -10.68
N THR A 89 -6.69 6.74 -9.81
CA THR A 89 -5.64 7.63 -9.30
C THR A 89 -4.72 8.07 -10.44
N GLY A 90 -4.86 9.33 -10.86
CA GLY A 90 -3.99 9.97 -11.84
C GLY A 90 -2.73 10.56 -11.21
N PRO A 91 -1.75 10.99 -12.04
CA PRO A 91 -0.56 11.67 -11.55
C PRO A 91 -0.81 13.12 -11.13
N GLU A 92 -2.00 13.66 -11.44
CA GLU A 92 -2.41 15.03 -11.16
C GLU A 92 -3.74 15.07 -10.40
N PRO A 93 -3.93 16.05 -9.50
CA PRO A 93 -2.94 17.03 -9.06
C PRO A 93 -1.88 16.42 -8.13
N SER A 94 -0.61 16.83 -8.26
CA SER A 94 0.47 16.38 -7.38
C SER A 94 1.39 17.52 -6.98
N TYR A 95 1.57 17.73 -5.68
CA TYR A 95 2.48 18.75 -5.14
C TYR A 95 3.96 18.45 -5.43
N ALA A 96 4.27 17.20 -5.79
CA ALA A 96 5.63 16.77 -6.12
C ALA A 96 6.00 17.06 -7.57
N LEU A 97 5.03 17.42 -8.42
CA LEU A 97 5.29 17.86 -9.79
C LEU A 97 5.46 19.38 -9.82
N SER A 98 6.56 19.85 -10.41
CA SER A 98 6.86 21.27 -10.57
C SER A 98 6.02 21.95 -11.67
N GLY A 99 5.16 21.20 -12.34
CA GLY A 99 4.33 21.63 -13.46
C GLY A 99 3.42 20.49 -13.93
N PRO A 100 2.75 20.63 -15.08
CA PRO A 100 1.94 19.56 -15.63
C PRO A 100 2.73 18.28 -15.86
N ARG A 101 2.05 17.15 -15.79
CA ARG A 101 2.57 15.84 -16.18
C ARG A 101 3.11 15.95 -17.62
N PRO A 102 4.34 15.47 -17.89
CA PRO A 102 4.86 15.45 -19.25
C PRO A 102 3.99 14.59 -20.17
N GLU A 103 3.94 14.97 -21.45
CA GLU A 103 3.10 14.32 -22.45
C GLU A 103 3.42 12.82 -22.59
N PRO A 104 2.40 11.96 -22.76
CA PRO A 104 2.57 10.56 -23.10
C PRO A 104 3.45 10.37 -24.33
N ASP A 105 4.25 9.31 -24.35
CA ASP A 105 4.99 8.92 -25.56
C ASP A 105 3.99 8.45 -26.64
N PRO A 106 3.86 9.15 -27.78
CA PRO A 106 2.89 8.77 -28.82
C PRO A 106 3.28 7.48 -29.56
N ARG A 107 4.49 6.94 -29.32
CA ARG A 107 4.97 5.69 -29.94
C ARG A 107 4.77 4.48 -29.02
N ALA A 108 4.56 4.71 -27.73
CA ALA A 108 4.38 3.65 -26.76
C ALA A 108 2.90 3.36 -26.56
N PHE A 109 2.51 2.09 -26.65
CA PHE A 109 1.14 1.64 -26.45
C PHE A 109 1.14 0.39 -25.59
N LEU A 110 0.00 0.13 -24.95
CA LEU A 110 -0.21 -1.09 -24.19
C LEU A 110 -0.52 -2.26 -25.14
N GLU A 111 0.36 -3.25 -25.15
CA GLU A 111 0.28 -4.44 -26.01
C GLU A 111 0.33 -5.74 -25.17
N PRO A 112 -0.20 -6.86 -25.68
CA PRO A 112 -0.10 -8.15 -25.00
C PRO A 112 1.36 -8.57 -24.78
N ASP A 113 1.63 -9.20 -23.63
CA ASP A 113 2.92 -9.80 -23.30
C ASP A 113 2.76 -11.30 -22.98
N LYS A 114 3.89 -11.93 -22.65
CA LYS A 114 3.97 -13.32 -22.22
C LYS A 114 3.10 -13.59 -20.98
N ASP A 115 2.74 -14.85 -20.78
CA ASP A 115 2.02 -15.34 -19.59
C ASP A 115 0.65 -14.70 -19.32
N GLY A 116 0.04 -14.12 -20.36
CA GLY A 116 -1.23 -13.38 -20.28
C GLY A 116 -1.09 -12.01 -19.62
N GLY A 117 0.13 -11.50 -19.52
CA GLY A 117 0.41 -10.13 -19.11
C GLY A 117 0.26 -9.14 -20.27
N TRP A 118 0.59 -7.90 -19.95
CA TRP A 118 0.58 -6.77 -20.87
C TRP A 118 1.86 -5.98 -20.68
N ARG A 119 2.26 -5.23 -21.68
CA ARG A 119 3.43 -4.36 -21.58
C ARG A 119 3.26 -3.07 -22.34
N VAL A 120 4.01 -2.07 -21.93
CA VAL A 120 4.25 -0.85 -22.66
C VAL A 120 5.72 -0.82 -23.02
N VAL A 121 6.02 -0.66 -24.30
CA VAL A 121 7.39 -0.56 -24.79
C VAL A 121 7.62 0.85 -25.30
N SER A 122 8.58 1.56 -24.72
CA SER A 122 9.10 2.81 -25.27
C SER A 122 10.59 2.67 -25.58
N GLU A 123 11.15 3.68 -26.25
CA GLU A 123 12.59 3.73 -26.55
C GLU A 123 13.45 3.67 -25.28
N ARG A 124 12.96 4.22 -24.16
CA ARG A 124 13.72 4.42 -22.93
C ARG A 124 13.41 3.42 -21.82
N VAL A 125 12.21 2.84 -21.80
CA VAL A 125 11.76 1.98 -20.71
C VAL A 125 10.71 1.00 -21.20
N MET A 126 10.67 -0.17 -20.58
CA MET A 126 9.59 -1.14 -20.73
C MET A 126 8.86 -1.28 -19.41
N VAL A 127 7.53 -1.26 -19.45
CA VAL A 127 6.70 -1.55 -18.28
C VAL A 127 5.93 -2.82 -18.55
N VAL A 128 6.04 -3.81 -17.66
CA VAL A 128 5.31 -5.08 -17.77
C VAL A 128 4.29 -5.16 -16.64
N VAL A 129 3.06 -5.52 -17.00
CA VAL A 129 1.94 -5.72 -16.09
C VAL A 129 1.53 -7.19 -16.17
N SER A 130 1.72 -7.94 -15.10
CA SER A 130 1.26 -9.33 -15.05
C SER A 130 -0.26 -9.43 -15.05
N ARG A 131 -0.79 -10.61 -15.41
CA ARG A 131 -2.23 -10.92 -15.36
C ARG A 131 -2.92 -10.74 -13.99
N HIS A 132 -2.15 -10.54 -12.92
CA HIS A 132 -2.64 -10.34 -11.54
C HIS A 132 -2.20 -9.01 -10.93
N GLY A 133 -1.62 -8.10 -11.72
CA GLY A 133 -1.38 -6.72 -11.29
C GLY A 133 0.00 -6.44 -10.68
N THR A 134 0.94 -7.38 -10.71
CA THR A 134 2.37 -7.03 -10.50
C THR A 134 2.82 -6.13 -11.64
N VAL A 135 3.53 -5.03 -11.31
CA VAL A 135 4.10 -4.09 -12.25
C VAL A 135 5.62 -4.17 -12.17
N GLU A 136 6.28 -4.32 -13.32
CA GLU A 136 7.73 -4.30 -13.43
C GLU A 136 8.16 -3.18 -14.39
N VAL A 137 9.10 -2.36 -13.94
CA VAL A 137 9.80 -1.40 -14.78
C VAL A 137 11.13 -2.00 -15.17
N ARG A 138 11.41 -2.03 -16.47
CA ARG A 138 12.58 -2.67 -17.06
C ARG A 138 13.31 -1.71 -18.01
N THR A 139 14.60 -1.93 -18.19
CA THR A 139 15.33 -1.32 -19.30
C THR A 139 14.80 -1.84 -20.65
N PRO A 140 15.06 -1.16 -21.77
CA PRO A 140 14.73 -1.68 -23.10
C PRO A 140 15.35 -3.06 -23.38
N GLY A 141 16.52 -3.34 -22.79
CA GLY A 141 17.19 -4.65 -22.85
C GLY A 141 16.59 -5.72 -21.93
N GLY A 142 15.51 -5.43 -21.20
CA GLY A 142 14.78 -6.39 -20.37
C GLY A 142 15.27 -6.55 -18.94
N VAL A 143 16.25 -5.75 -18.49
CA VAL A 143 16.74 -5.81 -17.10
C VAL A 143 15.72 -5.15 -16.17
N VAL A 144 15.31 -5.83 -15.10
CA VAL A 144 14.37 -5.29 -14.12
C VAL A 144 15.01 -4.20 -13.27
N LEU A 145 14.42 -3.00 -13.30
CA LEU A 145 14.83 -1.83 -12.51
C LEU A 145 14.02 -1.72 -11.21
N ARG A 146 12.72 -2.02 -11.28
CA ARG A 146 11.78 -1.98 -10.14
C ARG A 146 10.67 -2.98 -10.33
N ARG A 147 10.20 -3.57 -9.23
CA ARG A 147 9.05 -4.47 -9.20
C ARG A 147 8.14 -4.11 -8.05
N ASP A 148 6.88 -3.85 -8.35
CA ASP A 148 5.84 -3.54 -7.38
C ASP A 148 4.75 -4.63 -7.43
N LEU A 149 4.42 -5.17 -6.25
CA LEU A 149 3.33 -6.13 -6.11
C LEU A 149 1.98 -5.39 -6.20
N PRO A 150 0.91 -6.06 -6.67
CA PRO A 150 -0.41 -5.45 -6.67
C PRO A 150 -0.82 -5.07 -5.25
N PRO A 151 -1.59 -3.99 -5.10
CA PRO A 151 -2.00 -3.55 -3.79
C PRO A 151 -2.85 -4.59 -3.09
N ARG A 152 -2.73 -4.59 -1.76
CA ARG A 152 -3.54 -5.40 -0.85
C ARG A 152 -4.30 -4.46 0.04
N TRP A 153 -5.62 -4.55 0.02
CA TRP A 153 -6.46 -3.77 0.92
C TRP A 153 -7.39 -4.68 1.69
N TRP A 154 -7.72 -4.25 2.90
CA TRP A 154 -8.62 -4.96 3.78
C TRP A 154 -10.00 -4.33 3.66
N GLU A 155 -10.97 -5.12 3.21
CA GLU A 155 -12.37 -4.75 3.28
C GLU A 155 -13.04 -5.47 4.46
N PRO A 156 -13.87 -4.77 5.25
CA PRO A 156 -14.76 -5.42 6.21
C PRO A 156 -15.68 -6.39 5.47
N ALA A 157 -15.82 -7.64 5.95
CA ALA A 157 -16.67 -8.64 5.30
C ALA A 157 -18.16 -8.24 5.19
N GLY A 158 -18.61 -7.24 5.94
CA GLY A 158 -19.97 -6.67 5.89
C GLY A 158 -20.13 -5.43 4.99
N GLY A 159 -19.10 -5.04 4.24
CA GLY A 159 -19.07 -3.77 3.50
C GLY A 159 -18.70 -2.59 4.41
N GLY A 160 -17.85 -1.70 3.89
CA GLY A 160 -17.32 -0.54 4.63
C GLY A 160 -16.07 0.01 3.95
N GLY A 161 -15.57 1.16 4.41
CA GLY A 161 -14.38 1.81 3.85
C GLY A 161 -13.16 0.90 3.89
N ALA A 162 -12.53 0.70 2.73
CA ALA A 162 -11.33 -0.11 2.60
C ALA A 162 -10.14 0.59 3.26
N ARG A 163 -9.30 -0.18 3.97
CA ARG A 163 -8.02 0.32 4.51
C ARG A 163 -6.86 -0.21 3.67
N TRP A 164 -6.09 0.73 3.13
CA TRP A 164 -4.83 0.46 2.45
C TRP A 164 -3.74 0.09 3.46
N VAL A 165 -2.99 -0.97 3.18
CA VAL A 165 -1.76 -1.32 3.91
C VAL A 165 -0.70 -1.59 2.85
N GLN A 166 0.41 -0.87 2.93
CA GLN A 166 1.59 -1.07 2.09
C GLN A 166 2.68 -1.78 2.88
#